data_AF-A0A5S9M9U8-F1
#
_entry.id   AF-A0A5S9M9U8-F1
#
_cell.length_a   1.000
_cell.length_b   1.000
_cell.length_c   1.000
_cell.angle_alpha   90.00
_cell.angle_beta   90.00
_cell.angle_gamma   90.00
#
_symmetry.space_group_name_H-M   'P 1'
#
loop_
_entity.id
_entity.type
_entity.pdbx_description
1 polymer ?
#
loop_
_entity_poly.entity_id
_entity_poly.type
_entity_poly.pdbx_seq_one_letter_code
_entity_poly.pdbx_strand_id
1 'polypeptide(L)'
;MYEQHQGNYEVALQMYQSAEKLLDKIPSEIERADFDFKVAWLYYRLSHIMLSLSYIRRALYVYKRHKQYERRTALSYSLIAANLTEIGRYEEALENYRLAEKVLTSEQDDFMLAQLHHNVAIFYIHFGINRRNRYVILKKHCPIKSIMIQIFFPFYVSDQPGTLCDW
;
A
#
# COMPACT_ATOMS: atom_id res chain seq x y z
N MET A 1 -4.38 7.53 -18.99
CA MET A 1 -5.19 7.14 -17.82
C MET A 1 -6.69 6.95 -18.15
N TYR A 2 -7.15 7.24 -19.37
CA TYR A 2 -8.55 7.08 -19.77
C TYR A 2 -8.98 5.61 -19.98
N GLU A 3 -8.10 4.77 -20.55
CA GLU A 3 -8.37 3.34 -20.79
C GLU A 3 -8.45 2.46 -19.54
N GLN A 4 -8.04 2.97 -18.38
CA GLN A 4 -7.95 2.19 -17.14
C GLN A 4 -9.30 2.04 -16.42
N HIS A 5 -10.33 2.78 -16.85
CA HIS A 5 -11.65 2.80 -16.23
C HIS A 5 -12.66 1.82 -16.88
N GLN A 6 -12.32 1.19 -18.00
CA GLN A 6 -13.26 0.45 -18.85
C GLN A 6 -12.94 -1.04 -18.96
N GLY A 7 -12.50 -1.73 -17.89
CA GLY A 7 -12.39 -3.21 -17.84
C GLY A 7 -11.47 -3.89 -18.88
N ASN A 8 -10.90 -3.15 -19.83
CA ASN A 8 -10.07 -3.63 -20.93
C ASN A 8 -8.61 -3.67 -20.52
N TYR A 9 -8.33 -4.39 -19.44
CA TYR A 9 -6.96 -4.56 -18.95
C TYR A 9 -6.06 -5.23 -19.99
N GLU A 10 -6.62 -6.04 -20.90
CA GLU A 10 -5.89 -6.62 -22.02
C GLU A 10 -5.40 -5.57 -23.02
N VAL A 11 -6.25 -4.60 -23.38
CA VAL A 11 -5.87 -3.49 -24.26
C VAL A 11 -4.81 -2.63 -23.57
N ALA A 12 -4.99 -2.32 -22.28
CA ALA A 12 -4.00 -1.61 -21.50
C ALA A 12 -2.65 -2.35 -21.51
N LEU A 13 -2.66 -3.67 -21.30
CA LEU A 13 -1.47 -4.51 -21.31
C LEU A 13 -0.76 -4.49 -22.67
N GLN A 14 -1.50 -4.60 -23.78
CA GLN A 14 -0.94 -4.50 -25.14
C GLN A 14 -0.32 -3.12 -25.41
N MET A 15 -0.98 -2.04 -24.95
CA MET A 15 -0.44 -0.69 -25.05
C MET A 15 0.84 -0.54 -24.23
N TYR A 16 0.90 -1.11 -23.01
CA TYR A 16 2.10 -1.09 -22.19
C TYR A 16 3.25 -1.90 -22.80
N GLN A 17 3.00 -3.09 -23.33
CA GLN A 17 4.02 -3.88 -24.05
C GLN A 17 4.56 -3.14 -25.27
N SER A 18 3.71 -2.40 -25.97
CA SER A 18 4.12 -1.55 -27.10
C SER A 18 4.95 -0.36 -26.63
N ALA A 19 4.55 0.28 -25.54
CA ALA A 19 5.29 1.39 -24.94
C ALA A 19 6.64 0.94 -24.35
N GLU A 20 6.73 -0.29 -23.83
CA GLU A 20 7.97 -0.87 -23.29
C GLU A 20 9.07 -0.95 -24.35
N LYS A 21 8.72 -1.27 -25.60
CA LYS A 21 9.67 -1.24 -26.74
C LYS A 21 10.20 0.14 -27.07
N LEU A 22 9.55 1.20 -26.58
CA LEU A 22 9.95 2.59 -26.77
C LEU A 22 10.67 3.16 -25.54
N LEU A 23 10.79 2.41 -24.43
CA LEU A 23 11.42 2.90 -23.21
C LEU A 23 12.89 3.25 -23.35
N ASP A 24 13.60 2.57 -24.25
CA ASP A 24 15.01 2.86 -24.55
C ASP A 24 15.20 4.26 -25.15
N LYS A 25 14.12 4.87 -25.68
CA LYS A 25 14.13 6.22 -26.24
C LYS A 25 13.85 7.30 -25.19
N ILE A 26 13.46 6.92 -23.96
CA ILE A 26 13.19 7.86 -22.88
C ILE A 26 14.50 8.13 -22.11
N PRO A 27 15.07 9.34 -22.20
CA PRO A 27 16.35 9.65 -21.55
C PRO A 27 16.21 9.88 -20.04
N SER A 28 15.02 10.25 -19.56
CA SER A 28 14.79 10.58 -18.15
C SER A 28 14.52 9.32 -17.31
N GLU A 29 15.38 9.08 -16.31
CA GLU A 29 15.20 7.98 -15.36
C GLU A 29 13.90 8.12 -14.55
N ILE A 30 13.44 9.36 -14.32
CA ILE A 30 12.17 9.64 -13.63
C ILE A 30 10.98 9.23 -14.48
N GLU A 31 10.98 9.59 -15.77
CA GLU A 31 9.88 9.24 -16.67
C GLU A 31 9.78 7.71 -16.84
N ARG A 32 10.93 7.04 -16.86
CA ARG A 32 11.04 5.58 -16.81
C ARG A 32 10.47 5.01 -15.51
N ALA A 33 10.76 5.63 -14.36
CA ALA A 33 10.20 5.21 -13.07
C ALA A 33 8.67 5.42 -13.01
N ASP A 34 8.16 6.52 -13.56
CA ASP A 34 6.72 6.80 -13.65
C ASP A 34 6.00 5.82 -14.57
N PHE A 35 6.66 5.35 -15.62
CA PHE A 35 6.17 4.24 -16.43
C PHE A 35 6.10 2.94 -15.62
N ASP A 36 7.21 2.55 -14.98
CA ASP A 36 7.30 1.34 -14.17
C ASP A 36 6.25 1.32 -13.04
N PHE A 37 6.02 2.46 -12.38
CA PHE A 37 5.01 2.62 -11.35
C PHE A 37 3.59 2.33 -11.87
N LYS A 38 3.25 2.84 -13.06
CA LYS A 38 1.94 2.62 -13.69
C LYS A 38 1.75 1.15 -14.12
N VAL A 39 2.80 0.54 -14.67
CA VAL A 39 2.79 -0.87 -15.06
C VAL A 39 2.63 -1.77 -13.82
N ALA A 40 3.30 -1.46 -12.72
CA ALA A 40 3.15 -2.19 -11.47
C ALA A 40 1.70 -2.16 -10.96
N TRP A 41 1.08 -0.98 -10.94
CA TRP A 41 -0.33 -0.85 -10.57
C TRP A 41 -1.27 -1.65 -11.46
N LEU A 42 -1.03 -1.69 -12.76
CA LEU A 42 -1.80 -2.53 -13.67
C LEU A 42 -1.65 -4.02 -13.33
N TYR A 43 -0.42 -4.50 -13.16
CA TYR A 43 -0.19 -5.90 -12.82
C TYR A 43 -0.75 -6.28 -11.45
N TYR A 44 -0.74 -5.38 -10.48
CA TYR A 44 -1.40 -5.59 -9.19
C TYR A 44 -2.91 -5.77 -9.38
N ARG A 45 -3.54 -4.92 -10.19
CA ARG A 45 -4.98 -5.00 -10.51
C ARG A 45 -5.36 -6.26 -11.28
N LEU A 46 -4.43 -6.83 -12.04
CA LEU A 46 -4.56 -8.09 -12.75
C LEU A 46 -4.18 -9.32 -11.91
N SER A 47 -3.86 -9.14 -10.63
CA SER A 47 -3.37 -10.20 -9.73
C SER A 47 -2.08 -10.89 -10.20
N HIS A 48 -1.31 -10.26 -11.10
CA HIS A 48 0.04 -10.69 -11.49
C HIS A 48 1.07 -10.15 -10.50
N ILE A 49 1.00 -10.66 -9.26
CA ILE A 49 1.69 -10.10 -8.08
C ILE A 49 3.21 -10.02 -8.26
N MET A 50 3.84 -11.06 -8.83
CA MET A 50 5.30 -11.09 -9.00
C MET A 50 5.80 -10.06 -10.02
N LEU A 51 5.04 -9.83 -11.10
CA LEU A 51 5.35 -8.79 -12.09
C LEU A 51 5.15 -7.40 -11.49
N SER A 52 4.05 -7.19 -10.76
CA SER A 52 3.84 -5.94 -10.02
C SER A 52 5.01 -5.61 -9.08
N LEU A 53 5.46 -6.59 -8.29
CA LEU A 53 6.60 -6.43 -7.38
C LEU A 53 7.91 -6.11 -8.10
N SER A 54 8.17 -6.67 -9.28
CA SER A 54 9.40 -6.39 -10.02
C SER A 54 9.42 -4.95 -10.53
N TYR A 55 8.34 -4.50 -11.15
CA TYR A 55 8.20 -3.14 -11.67
C TYR A 55 8.22 -2.08 -10.57
N ILE A 56 7.47 -2.29 -9.47
CA ILE A 56 7.43 -1.28 -8.41
C ILE A 56 8.78 -1.12 -7.69
N ARG A 57 9.58 -2.19 -7.60
CA ARG A 57 10.93 -2.13 -7.03
C ARG A 57 11.88 -1.32 -7.90
N ARG A 58 11.76 -1.42 -9.24
CA ARG A 58 12.51 -0.57 -10.18
C ARG A 58 12.14 0.90 -10.00
N ALA A 59 10.85 1.21 -9.97
CA ALA A 59 10.37 2.57 -9.77
C ALA A 59 10.84 3.14 -8.42
N LEU A 60 10.69 2.36 -7.33
CA LEU A 60 11.14 2.73 -5.99
C LEU A 60 12.64 3.01 -5.93
N TYR A 61 13.47 2.22 -6.63
CA TYR A 61 14.91 2.43 -6.68
C TYR A 61 15.28 3.83 -7.19
N VAL A 62 14.57 4.30 -8.22
CA VAL A 62 14.77 5.64 -8.77
C VAL A 62 14.20 6.70 -7.81
N TYR A 63 12.94 6.59 -7.39
CA TYR A 63 12.30 7.63 -6.56
C TYR A 63 13.05 7.89 -5.24
N LYS A 64 13.62 6.87 -4.61
CA LYS A 64 14.41 7.04 -3.37
C LYS A 64 15.65 7.92 -3.53
N ARG A 65 16.15 8.11 -4.75
CA ARG A 65 17.32 8.97 -5.03
C ARG A 65 16.92 10.44 -5.21
N HIS A 66 15.63 10.75 -5.31
CA HIS A 66 15.12 12.07 -5.64
C HIS A 66 14.15 12.57 -4.58
N LYS A 67 14.58 13.55 -3.77
CA LYS A 67 13.81 14.09 -2.64
C LYS A 67 12.41 14.59 -3.02
N GLN A 68 12.27 15.15 -4.23
CA GLN A 68 10.99 15.66 -4.74
C GLN A 68 9.95 14.55 -5.04
N TYR A 69 10.34 13.28 -4.95
CA TYR A 69 9.51 12.11 -5.23
C TYR A 69 9.24 11.28 -3.97
N GLU A 70 9.30 11.89 -2.78
CA GLU A 70 8.94 11.25 -1.51
C GLU A 70 7.49 10.72 -1.51
N ARG A 71 6.52 11.48 -2.02
CA ARG A 71 5.15 11.00 -2.25
C ARG A 71 5.08 9.72 -3.11
N ARG A 72 5.82 9.68 -4.22
CA ARG A 72 5.91 8.48 -5.08
C ARG A 72 6.59 7.32 -4.35
N THR A 73 7.61 7.61 -3.55
CA THR A 73 8.32 6.63 -2.73
C THR A 73 7.38 5.98 -1.71
N ALA A 74 6.57 6.77 -1.00
CA ALA A 74 5.57 6.26 -0.07
C ALA A 74 4.52 5.38 -0.75
N LEU A 75 3.98 5.83 -1.88
CA LEU A 75 3.02 5.04 -2.67
C LEU A 75 3.62 3.72 -3.16
N SER A 76 4.89 3.72 -3.59
CA SER A 76 5.57 2.48 -3.99
C SER A 76 5.71 1.51 -2.83
N TYR A 77 6.05 1.99 -1.63
CA TYR A 77 6.07 1.17 -0.43
C TYR A 77 4.69 0.60 -0.10
N SER A 78 3.63 1.40 -0.19
CA SER A 78 2.25 0.92 0.01
C SER A 78 1.85 -0.15 -1.00
N LEU A 79 2.21 0.01 -2.29
CA LEU A 79 1.91 -0.99 -3.31
C LEU A 79 2.69 -2.29 -3.08
N ILE A 80 3.96 -2.23 -2.66
CA ILE A 80 4.71 -3.42 -2.24
C ILE A 80 3.99 -4.12 -1.08
N ALA A 81 3.56 -3.37 -0.07
CA ALA A 81 2.86 -3.91 1.07
C ALA A 81 1.54 -4.60 0.67
N ALA A 82 0.76 -3.99 -0.22
CA ALA A 82 -0.46 -4.58 -0.76
C ALA A 82 -0.17 -5.91 -1.48
N ASN A 83 0.83 -5.95 -2.38
CA ASN A 83 1.23 -7.17 -3.07
C ASN A 83 1.70 -8.28 -2.12
N LEU A 84 2.47 -7.92 -1.08
CA LEU A 84 2.93 -8.87 -0.06
C LEU A 84 1.78 -9.42 0.78
N THR A 85 0.74 -8.61 1.02
CA THR A 85 -0.48 -9.02 1.72
C THR A 85 -1.23 -10.10 0.95
N GLU A 86 -1.36 -9.95 -0.38
CA GLU A 86 -2.02 -10.94 -1.25
C GLU A 86 -1.33 -12.31 -1.22
N ILE A 87 -0.01 -12.36 -1.06
CA ILE A 87 0.76 -13.62 -0.95
C ILE A 87 1.01 -14.05 0.50
N GLY A 88 0.34 -13.45 1.48
CA GLY A 88 0.41 -13.83 2.89
C GLY A 88 1.72 -13.47 3.61
N ARG A 89 2.58 -12.62 3.04
CA ARG A 89 3.84 -12.14 3.64
C ARG A 89 3.59 -10.92 4.51
N TYR A 90 2.80 -11.10 5.57
CA TYR A 90 2.23 -10.00 6.35
C TYR A 90 3.25 -9.20 7.15
N GLU A 91 4.26 -9.86 7.74
CA GLU A 91 5.31 -9.17 8.50
C GLU A 91 6.10 -8.21 7.61
N GLU A 92 6.40 -8.61 6.39
CA GLU A 92 7.09 -7.78 5.41
C GLU A 92 6.18 -6.69 4.83
N ALA A 93 4.89 -6.97 4.66
CA ALA A 93 3.91 -5.96 4.27
C ALA A 93 3.85 -4.84 5.31
N LEU A 94 3.77 -5.19 6.60
CA LEU A 94 3.76 -4.23 7.69
C LEU A 94 5.01 -3.36 7.72
N GLU A 95 6.19 -3.95 7.47
CA GLU A 95 7.44 -3.19 7.41
C GLU A 95 7.43 -2.17 6.25
N ASN A 96 6.90 -2.55 5.08
CA ASN A 96 6.76 -1.62 3.97
C ASN A 96 5.75 -0.50 4.28
N TYR A 97 4.65 -0.78 4.98
CA TYR A 97 3.74 0.27 5.44
C TYR A 97 4.40 1.26 6.42
N ARG A 98 5.26 0.79 7.32
CA ARG A 98 6.04 1.68 8.21
C ARG A 98 7.03 2.54 7.45
N LEU A 99 7.68 1.99 6.41
CA LEU A 99 8.56 2.77 5.55
C LEU A 99 7.78 3.86 4.80
N ALA A 100 6.57 3.57 4.31
CA ALA A 100 5.70 4.58 3.71
C ALA A 100 5.32 5.69 4.70
N GLU A 101 4.94 5.32 5.93
CA GLU A 101 4.57 6.27 6.99
C GLU A 101 5.74 7.19 7.34
N LYS A 102 6.95 6.63 7.49
CA LYS A 102 8.16 7.40 7.79
C LYS A 102 8.45 8.47 6.73
N VAL A 103 8.21 8.16 5.46
CA VAL A 103 8.42 9.10 4.34
C VAL A 103 7.36 10.21 4.33
N LEU A 104 6.11 9.89 4.64
CA LEU A 104 5.02 10.89 4.63
C LEU A 104 5.05 11.81 5.86
N THR A 105 5.45 11.28 7.02
CA THR A 105 5.62 12.07 8.24
C THR A 105 6.76 13.08 8.11
N SER A 106 7.79 12.81 7.29
CA SER A 106 8.83 13.81 7.00
C SER A 106 8.35 14.96 6.09
N GLU A 107 7.33 14.73 5.26
CA GLU A 107 6.77 15.75 4.36
C GLU A 107 5.62 16.56 4.96
N GLN A 108 5.06 16.16 6.12
CA GLN A 108 3.84 16.76 6.69
C GLN A 108 2.64 16.74 5.72
N ASP A 109 2.53 15.70 4.87
CA ASP A 109 1.40 15.50 3.95
C ASP A 109 0.28 14.71 4.64
N ASP A 110 -0.57 15.41 5.38
CA ASP A 110 -1.68 14.83 6.16
C ASP A 110 -2.68 14.07 5.27
N PHE A 111 -2.88 14.52 4.04
CA PHE A 111 -3.79 13.86 3.09
C PHE A 111 -3.25 12.49 2.70
N MET A 112 -1.97 12.41 2.35
CA MET A 112 -1.32 11.15 2.01
C MET A 112 -1.23 10.21 3.22
N LEU A 113 -0.99 10.73 4.42
CA LEU A 113 -1.02 9.94 5.66
C LEU A 113 -2.40 9.32 5.88
N ALA A 114 -3.48 10.07 5.68
CA ALA A 114 -4.83 9.55 5.78
C ALA A 114 -5.09 8.40 4.78
N GLN A 115 -4.63 8.55 3.53
CA GLN A 115 -4.71 7.48 2.53
C GLN A 115 -3.89 6.25 2.92
N LEU A 116 -2.70 6.45 3.46
CA LEU A 116 -1.86 5.36 3.95
C LEU A 116 -2.55 4.60 5.09
N HIS A 117 -3.10 5.32 6.09
CA HIS A 117 -3.80 4.70 7.21
C HIS A 117 -5.04 3.93 6.76
N HIS A 118 -5.75 4.41 5.75
CA HIS A 118 -6.84 3.66 5.12
C HIS A 118 -6.34 2.31 4.55
N ASN A 119 -5.23 2.32 3.81
CA ASN A 119 -4.64 1.08 3.26
C ASN A 119 -4.15 0.13 4.36
N VAL A 120 -3.56 0.67 5.43
CA VAL A 120 -3.13 -0.10 6.61
C VAL A 120 -4.32 -0.71 7.34
N ALA A 121 -5.45 0.00 7.42
CA ALA A 121 -6.69 -0.53 8.01
C ALA A 121 -7.22 -1.73 7.22
N ILE A 122 -7.26 -1.65 5.88
CA ILE A 122 -7.63 -2.78 5.01
C ILE A 122 -6.68 -3.96 5.22
N PHE A 123 -5.37 -3.69 5.28
CA PHE A 123 -4.37 -4.70 5.60
C PHE A 123 -4.69 -5.42 6.92
N TYR A 124 -5.02 -4.68 7.99
CA TYR A 124 -5.34 -5.29 9.28
C TYR A 124 -6.63 -6.11 9.26
N ILE A 125 -7.61 -5.74 8.41
CA ILE A 125 -8.80 -6.56 8.18
C ILE A 125 -8.39 -7.88 7.52
N HIS A 126 -7.61 -7.84 6.44
CA HIS A 126 -7.13 -9.04 5.73
C HIS A 126 -6.22 -9.90 6.61
N PHE A 127 -5.33 -9.28 7.38
CA PHE A 127 -4.44 -9.96 8.34
C PHE A 127 -5.22 -10.59 9.50
N GLY A 128 -6.19 -9.87 10.05
CA GLY A 128 -7.03 -10.31 11.17
C GLY A 128 -7.92 -11.49 10.82
N ILE A 129 -8.32 -11.64 9.55
CA ILE A 129 -9.03 -12.81 9.04
C ILE A 129 -8.12 -14.05 9.03
N ASN A 130 -6.80 -13.89 8.84
CA ASN A 130 -5.88 -15.01 8.62
C ASN A 130 -5.18 -15.55 9.88
N ARG A 131 -5.31 -14.92 11.07
CA ARG A 131 -4.80 -15.51 12.33
C ARG A 131 -5.84 -15.59 13.45
N ARG A 132 -6.13 -16.84 13.81
CA ARG A 132 -6.84 -17.34 15.01
C ARG A 132 -6.13 -17.01 16.36
N ASN A 133 -5.37 -15.92 16.45
CA ASN A 133 -4.68 -15.53 17.70
C ASN A 133 -4.69 -14.00 17.88
N ARG A 134 -5.77 -13.52 18.51
CA ARG A 134 -6.24 -12.13 18.56
C ARG A 134 -5.47 -11.21 19.53
N TYR A 135 -4.65 -11.72 20.45
CA TYR A 135 -4.29 -10.97 21.66
C TYR A 135 -2.85 -10.47 21.76
N VAL A 136 -1.89 -11.06 21.05
CA VAL A 136 -0.46 -10.78 21.30
C VAL A 136 0.07 -9.56 20.53
N ILE A 137 -0.49 -9.24 19.36
CA ILE A 137 0.03 -8.18 18.49
C ILE A 137 -0.65 -6.83 18.76
N LEU A 138 -1.95 -6.83 19.08
CA LEU A 138 -2.68 -5.60 19.44
C LEU A 138 -2.16 -4.91 20.72
N LYS A 139 -1.46 -5.64 21.61
CA LYS A 139 -0.81 -5.05 22.80
C LYS A 139 0.51 -4.31 22.47
N LYS A 140 1.19 -4.60 21.34
CA LYS A 140 2.51 -3.99 21.03
C LYS A 140 2.46 -2.68 20.21
N HIS A 141 1.36 -2.40 19.51
CA HIS A 141 1.31 -1.31 18.50
C HIS A 141 0.19 -0.28 18.74
N CYS A 142 -0.21 -0.06 20.00
CA CYS A 142 -1.23 0.96 20.36
C CYS A 142 -0.66 2.38 20.38
N PRO A 143 -0.84 3.13 19.28
CA PRO A 143 -1.68 4.34 19.38
C PRO A 143 -2.88 4.31 18.40
N ILE A 144 -2.91 3.36 17.46
CA ILE A 144 -3.90 3.27 16.37
C ILE A 144 -5.30 2.84 16.88
N LYS A 145 -5.40 2.26 18.09
CA LYS A 145 -6.69 1.87 18.69
C LYS A 145 -7.65 3.06 18.86
N SER A 146 -7.16 4.23 19.25
CA SER A 146 -8.05 5.38 19.52
C SER A 146 -8.76 5.85 18.26
N ILE A 147 -8.02 5.90 17.14
CA ILE A 147 -8.51 6.44 15.87
C ILE A 147 -9.43 5.41 15.17
N MET A 148 -9.08 4.13 15.18
CA MET A 148 -9.90 3.08 14.56
C MET A 148 -11.22 2.84 15.30
N ILE A 149 -11.24 2.92 16.63
CA ILE A 149 -12.48 2.73 17.42
C ILE A 149 -13.44 3.91 17.22
N GLN A 150 -12.94 5.14 17.13
CA GLN A 150 -13.77 6.33 16.90
C GLN A 150 -14.34 6.41 15.48
N ILE A 151 -13.64 5.90 14.47
CA ILE A 151 -14.08 5.99 13.06
C ILE A 151 -15.02 4.85 12.66
N PHE A 152 -14.80 3.62 13.16
CA PHE A 152 -15.52 2.43 12.67
C PHE A 152 -16.61 1.87 13.58
N PHE A 153 -16.74 2.32 14.84
CA PHE A 153 -17.68 1.72 15.79
C PHE A 153 -18.51 2.76 16.59
N PRO A 154 -19.49 3.45 16.00
CA PRO A 154 -20.48 4.21 16.77
C PRO A 154 -21.58 3.33 17.39
N PHE A 155 -21.72 2.06 16.98
CA PHE A 155 -22.88 1.22 17.29
C PHE A 155 -22.54 -0.12 18.00
N TYR A 156 -21.57 -0.12 18.91
CA TYR A 156 -21.44 -1.23 19.88
C TYR A 156 -21.29 -0.69 21.30
N VAL A 157 -22.22 0.17 21.68
CA VAL A 157 -22.57 0.40 23.08
C VAL A 157 -24.00 -0.05 23.24
N SER A 158 -24.19 -1.31 23.59
CA SER A 158 -25.31 -1.75 24.43
C SER A 158 -25.01 -3.14 24.98
N ASP A 159 -24.91 -3.17 26.30
CA ASP A 159 -25.15 -4.31 27.18
C ASP A 159 -24.15 -5.48 27.16
N GLN A 160 -23.19 -5.44 28.11
CA GLN A 160 -23.39 -6.12 29.39
C GLN A 160 -22.52 -5.48 30.50
N PRO A 161 -23.04 -5.34 31.73
CA PRO A 161 -22.29 -4.84 32.87
C PRO A 161 -21.49 -5.98 33.53
N GLY A 162 -20.20 -5.76 33.80
CA GLY A 162 -19.43 -6.72 34.60
C GLY A 162 -17.92 -6.58 34.51
N THR A 163 -17.37 -5.87 35.49
CA THR A 163 -16.01 -5.98 36.07
C THR A 163 -14.80 -5.77 35.15
N LEU A 164 -14.19 -4.57 35.14
CA LEU A 164 -13.12 -4.11 36.07
C LEU A 164 -11.81 -4.90 35.95
N CYS A 165 -10.78 -4.17 35.48
CA CYS A 165 -9.36 -4.23 35.83
C CYS A 165 -8.71 -5.59 36.14
N ASP A 166 -7.76 -6.02 35.29
CA ASP A 166 -6.33 -6.16 35.66
C ASP A 166 -5.51 -6.92 34.57
N TRP A 167 -4.40 -6.30 34.12
CA TRP A 167 -3.26 -6.76 33.28
C TRP A 167 -3.34 -6.85 31.73
#